data_AF-T1F7P9-F1
#
_entry.id   AF-T1F7P9-F1
#
_cell.length_a   1.000
_cell.length_b   1.000
_cell.length_c   1.000
_cell.angle_alpha   90.00
_cell.angle_beta   90.00
_cell.angle_gamma   90.00
#
_symmetry.space_group_name_H-M   'P 1'
#
loop_
_entity.id
_entity.type
_entity.pdbx_description
1 polymer ?
#
loop_
_entity_poly.entity_id
_entity_poly.type
_entity_poly.pdbx_seq_one_letter_code
_entity_poly.pdbx_strand_id
1 'polypeptide(L)'
;MYYDRNDQYNPTHMNTTDRSKTVDNLAMNTDYIFQSRAYTKKGYGPWSNKLPFRTFGQFVLEAPRNLRLDVSESNIRLFWDTPSTPSPNFITHYEVQFLAFV
;
A
#
# COMPACT_ATOMS: atom_id res chain seq x y z
N MET A 1 -14.12 -1.57 13.09
CA MET A 1 -13.45 -0.50 13.87
C MET A 1 -11.97 -0.59 13.62
N TYR A 2 -11.26 0.51 13.80
CA TYR A 2 -9.81 0.53 13.80
C TYR A 2 -9.29 1.64 14.71
N TYR A 3 -8.03 1.54 15.11
CA TYR A 3 -7.34 2.54 15.92
C TYR A 3 -5.84 2.47 15.67
N ASP A 4 -5.13 3.60 15.80
CA ASP A 4 -3.67 3.62 15.85
C ASP A 4 -3.23 2.85 17.09
N ARG A 5 -2.31 1.90 16.94
CA ARG A 5 -1.80 1.08 18.03
C ARG A 5 -1.28 1.91 19.22
N ASN A 6 -0.76 3.11 18.97
CA ASN A 6 -0.28 4.04 19.98
C ASN A 6 -1.40 4.89 20.61
N ASP A 7 -2.58 4.98 19.99
CA ASP A 7 -3.75 5.69 20.49
C ASP A 7 -4.99 4.78 20.57
N GLN A 8 -4.85 3.71 21.35
CA GLN A 8 -5.90 2.68 21.49
C GLN A 8 -7.20 3.16 22.15
N TYR A 9 -7.20 4.35 22.75
CA TYR A 9 -8.35 4.89 23.47
C TYR A 9 -9.32 5.65 22.57
N ASN A 10 -8.93 5.96 21.33
CA ASN A 10 -9.74 6.71 20.37
C ASN A 10 -10.07 5.87 19.12
N PRO A 11 -10.90 4.80 19.24
CA PRO A 11 -11.24 3.97 18.10
C PRO A 11 -12.22 4.64 17.14
N THR A 12 -11.96 4.45 15.84
CA THR A 12 -12.88 4.85 14.79
C THR A 12 -13.80 3.69 14.43
N HIS A 13 -15.11 3.96 14.40
CA HIS A 13 -16.15 3.00 14.04
C HIS A 13 -16.66 3.26 12.62
N MET A 14 -16.75 2.19 11.83
CA MET A 14 -17.29 2.21 10.48
C MET A 14 -18.28 1.06 10.34
N ASN A 15 -19.43 1.35 9.72
CA ASN A 15 -20.47 0.37 9.43
C ASN A 15 -20.57 0.18 7.92
N THR A 16 -20.86 -1.06 7.50
CA THR A 16 -21.14 -1.41 6.11
C THR A 16 -22.06 -2.63 6.07
N THR A 17 -22.84 -2.77 5.00
CA THR A 17 -23.57 -4.00 4.67
C THR A 17 -22.80 -4.90 3.70
N ASP A 18 -21.73 -4.38 3.09
CA ASP A 18 -20.86 -5.12 2.19
C ASP A 18 -19.90 -6.04 2.95
N ARG A 19 -19.33 -7.02 2.23
CA ARG A 19 -18.32 -7.93 2.77
C ARG A 19 -16.89 -7.34 2.73
N SER A 20 -16.74 -6.10 2.28
CA SER A 20 -15.48 -5.36 2.23
C SER A 20 -15.69 -3.88 2.52
N LYS A 21 -14.63 -3.18 2.92
CA LYS A 21 -14.64 -1.73 3.16
C LYS A 21 -13.23 -1.17 3.00
N THR A 22 -13.11 -0.07 2.26
CA THR A 22 -11.87 0.72 2.18
C THR A 22 -11.84 1.72 3.33
N VAL A 23 -10.65 1.87 3.95
CA VAL A 23 -10.38 2.80 5.04
C VAL A 23 -9.30 3.76 4.54
N ASP A 24 -9.71 5.00 4.30
CA ASP A 24 -8.86 6.05 3.72
C ASP A 24 -8.34 7.02 4.80
N ASN A 25 -7.43 7.91 4.40
CA ASN A 25 -6.86 8.97 5.25
C ASN A 25 -6.16 8.47 6.52
N LEU A 26 -5.55 7.29 6.46
CA LEU A 26 -4.69 6.79 7.53
C LEU A 26 -3.32 7.48 7.49
N ALA A 27 -2.77 7.79 8.67
CA ALA A 27 -1.40 8.28 8.77
C ALA A 27 -0.41 7.28 8.17
N MET A 28 0.62 7.80 7.49
CA MET A 28 1.67 7.00 6.85
C MET A 28 2.57 6.32 7.89
N ASN A 29 3.18 5.19 7.53
CA ASN A 29 4.10 4.41 8.37
C ASN A 29 3.60 4.19 9.82
N THR A 30 2.30 3.93 9.97
CA THR A 30 1.63 3.86 11.27
C THR A 30 1.01 2.47 11.46
N ASP A 31 1.20 1.88 12.64
CA ASP A 31 0.57 0.61 12.99
C ASP A 31 -0.88 0.84 13.42
N TYR A 32 -1.82 0.23 12.69
CA TYR A 32 -3.23 0.20 13.04
C TYR A 32 -3.66 -1.19 13.49
N ILE A 33 -4.65 -1.25 14.37
CA ILE A 33 -5.35 -2.48 14.74
C ILE A 33 -6.75 -2.44 14.15
N PHE A 34 -7.13 -3.48 13.42
CA PHE A 34 -8.47 -3.65 12.84
C PHE A 34 -9.24 -4.76 13.55
N GLN A 35 -10.55 -4.52 13.76
CA GLN A 35 -11.50 -5.52 14.22
C GLN A 35 -12.86 -5.32 13.53
N SER A 36 -13.56 -6.41 13.26
CA SER A 36 -14.93 -6.39 12.70
C SER A 36 -15.87 -7.22 13.57
N ARG A 37 -17.17 -6.91 13.52
CA ARG A 37 -18.22 -7.71 14.16
C ARG A 37 -19.48 -7.65 13.31
N ALA A 38 -20.24 -8.73 13.29
CA ALA A 38 -21.53 -8.77 12.64
C ALA A 38 -22.58 -8.00 13.47
N TYR A 39 -23.56 -7.39 12.80
CA TYR A 39 -24.74 -6.81 13.43
C TYR A 39 -25.99 -7.42 12.82
N THR A 40 -26.95 -7.80 13.67
CA THR A 40 -28.25 -8.34 13.28
C THR A 40 -29.36 -7.57 13.98
N LYS A 41 -30.63 -7.87 13.67
CA LYS A 41 -31.78 -7.31 14.41
C LYS A 41 -31.74 -7.61 15.92
N LYS A 42 -31.02 -8.66 16.35
CA LYS A 42 -30.82 -8.99 17.77
C LYS A 42 -29.68 -8.20 18.41
N GLY A 43 -28.91 -7.44 17.63
CA GLY A 43 -27.77 -6.66 18.10
C GLY A 43 -26.43 -7.12 17.51
N TYR A 44 -25.35 -6.67 18.15
CA TYR A 44 -23.97 -6.95 17.76
C TYR A 44 -23.52 -8.35 18.21
N GLY A 45 -22.83 -9.05 17.33
CA GLY A 45 -22.05 -10.24 17.68
C GLY A 45 -20.72 -9.88 18.37
N PRO A 46 -19.92 -10.90 18.72
CA PRO A 46 -18.58 -10.71 19.25
C PRO A 46 -17.66 -10.06 18.20
N TRP A 47 -16.63 -9.36 18.68
CA TRP A 47 -15.55 -8.86 17.82
C TRP A 47 -14.69 -10.02 17.29
N SER A 48 -14.18 -9.84 16.08
CA SER A 48 -13.09 -10.65 15.54
C SER A 48 -11.82 -10.51 16.38
N ASN A 49 -10.84 -11.37 16.12
CA ASN A 49 -9.48 -11.15 16.57
C ASN A 49 -8.94 -9.79 16.07
N LYS A 50 -7.97 -9.24 16.81
CA LYS A 50 -7.23 -8.05 16.42
C LYS A 50 -6.34 -8.39 15.21
N LEU A 51 -6.46 -7.59 14.16
CA LEU A 51 -5.63 -7.69 12.97
C LEU A 51 -4.70 -6.47 12.90
N PRO A 52 -3.39 -6.62 13.22
CA PRO A 52 -2.43 -5.53 13.07
C PRO A 52 -2.07 -5.32 11.60
N PHE A 53 -1.97 -4.07 11.19
CA PHE A 53 -1.55 -3.69 9.84
C PHE A 53 -0.81 -2.35 9.86
N ARG A 54 0.30 -2.24 9.13
CA ARG A 54 1.09 -1.01 9.02
C ARG A 54 0.85 -0.34 7.67
N THR A 55 0.46 0.93 7.69
CA THR A 55 0.33 1.74 6.47
C THR A 55 1.69 2.04 5.84
N PHE A 56 1.68 2.29 4.54
CA PHE A 56 2.89 2.67 3.81
C PHE A 56 3.44 4.01 4.31
N GLY A 57 4.78 4.13 4.32
CA GLY A 57 5.47 5.38 4.59
C GLY A 57 5.62 6.23 3.32
N GLN A 58 5.93 7.52 3.50
CA GLN A 58 6.47 8.32 2.41
C GLN A 58 7.91 7.85 2.16
N PHE A 59 8.08 6.94 1.22
CA PHE A 59 9.41 6.55 0.76
C PHE A 59 9.83 7.51 -0.34
N VAL A 60 11.08 7.98 -0.28
CA VAL A 60 11.72 8.53 -1.47
C VAL A 60 11.92 7.35 -2.41
N LEU A 61 11.19 7.32 -3.52
CA LEU A 61 11.44 6.34 -4.57
C LEU A 61 12.77 6.72 -5.22
N GLU A 62 13.81 5.93 -4.95
CA GLU A 62 15.06 6.06 -5.69
C GLU A 62 14.83 5.71 -7.17
N ALA A 63 15.57 6.37 -8.06
CA ALA A 63 15.57 6.00 -9.47
C ALA A 63 16.08 4.55 -9.65
N PRO A 64 15.59 3.81 -10.68
CA PRO A 64 16.15 2.53 -11.04
C PRO A 64 17.66 2.61 -11.28
N ARG A 65 18.38 1.59 -10.85
CA ARG A 65 19.85 1.58 -10.87
C ARG A 65 20.36 0.89 -12.13
N ASN A 66 21.60 1.18 -12.50
CA ASN A 66 22.35 0.45 -13.54
C ASN A 66 21.56 0.26 -14.85
N LEU A 67 20.99 1.37 -15.37
CA LEU A 67 20.28 1.37 -16.64
C LEU A 67 21.22 0.94 -17.77
N ARG A 68 20.81 -0.09 -18.49
CA ARG A 68 21.53 -0.71 -19.61
C ARG A 68 20.59 -0.82 -20.81
N LEU A 69 21.15 -0.66 -22.00
CA LEU A 69 20.40 -0.68 -23.25
C LEU A 69 20.99 -1.74 -24.20
N ASP A 70 20.11 -2.43 -24.91
CA ASP A 70 20.43 -3.28 -26.06
C ASP A 70 19.56 -2.81 -27.23
N VAL A 71 20.20 -2.28 -28.28
CA VAL A 71 19.54 -1.55 -29.37
C VAL A 71 19.75 -2.30 -30.68
N SER A 72 18.68 -2.50 -31.44
CA SER A 72 18.68 -2.95 -32.83
C SER A 72 17.98 -1.94 -33.73
N GLU A 73 17.97 -2.20 -35.05
CA GLU A 73 17.39 -1.28 -36.03
C GLU A 73 15.94 -0.86 -35.72
N SER A 74 15.15 -1.75 -35.11
CA SER A 74 13.72 -1.53 -34.86
C SER A 74 13.29 -1.79 -33.41
N ASN A 75 14.22 -2.11 -32.51
CA ASN A 75 13.89 -2.44 -31.13
C ASN A 75 14.90 -1.85 -30.15
N ILE A 76 14.42 -1.45 -28.98
CA ILE A 76 15.24 -1.09 -27.83
C ILE A 76 14.80 -1.97 -26.66
N ARG A 77 15.76 -2.65 -26.04
CA ARG A 77 15.57 -3.38 -24.78
C ARG A 77 16.27 -2.61 -23.66
N LEU A 78 15.55 -2.45 -22.56
CA LEU A 78 16.02 -1.76 -21.37
C LEU A 78 16.17 -2.76 -20.23
N PHE A 79 17.28 -2.68 -19.51
CA PHE A 79 17.54 -3.46 -18.30
C PHE A 79 17.94 -2.51 -17.18
N TRP A 80 17.40 -2.72 -15.98
CA TRP A 80 17.74 -1.94 -14.80
C TRP A 80 17.67 -2.82 -13.56
N ASP A 81 18.36 -2.38 -12.52
CA ASP A 81 18.29 -2.99 -11.20
C ASP A 81 17.25 -2.24 -10.35
N THR A 82 16.53 -3.01 -9.55
CA THR A 82 15.55 -2.49 -8.60
C THR A 82 16.20 -1.50 -7.61
N PRO A 83 15.57 -0.35 -7.33
CA PRO A 83 15.93 0.54 -6.22
C PRO A 83 16.21 -0.18 -4.91
N SER A 84 17.17 0.32 -4.13
CA SER A 84 17.49 -0.20 -2.80
C SER A 84 16.47 0.25 -1.75
N THR A 85 15.93 1.45 -1.93
CA THR A 85 14.86 1.98 -1.09
C THR A 85 13.74 2.58 -1.95
N PRO A 86 12.45 2.29 -1.65
CA PRO A 86 11.96 1.34 -0.63
C PRO A 86 12.29 -0.12 -0.97
N SER A 87 11.95 -1.05 -0.07
CA SER A 87 12.16 -2.48 -0.35
C SER A 87 11.50 -2.89 -1.68
N PRO A 88 12.09 -3.83 -2.45
CA PRO A 88 11.58 -4.23 -3.77
C PRO A 88 10.09 -4.60 -3.81
N ASN A 89 9.55 -5.14 -2.71
CA ASN A 89 8.15 -5.53 -2.58
C ASN A 89 7.17 -4.34 -2.59
N PHE A 90 7.68 -3.11 -2.50
CA PHE A 90 6.86 -1.88 -2.56
C PHE A 90 6.77 -1.28 -3.97
N ILE A 91 7.52 -1.79 -4.94
CA ILE A 91 7.50 -1.27 -6.31
C ILE A 91 6.36 -1.92 -7.08
N THR A 92 5.39 -1.11 -7.50
CA THR A 92 4.20 -1.60 -8.24
C THR A 92 4.39 -1.60 -9.74
N HIS A 93 5.12 -0.63 -10.28
CA HIS A 93 5.36 -0.46 -11.72
C HIS A 93 6.59 0.44 -11.95
N TYR A 94 7.11 0.42 -13.17
CA TYR A 94 8.14 1.33 -13.66
C TYR A 94 7.56 2.15 -14.80
N GLU A 95 7.88 3.45 -14.85
CA GLU A 95 7.55 4.32 -15.97
C GLU A 95 8.79 4.55 -16.82
N VAL A 96 8.66 4.39 -18.14
CA VAL A 96 9.74 4.58 -19.11
C VAL A 96 9.36 5.70 -20.05
N GLN A 97 10.22 6.72 -20.14
CA GLN A 97 10.08 7.83 -21.07
C GLN A 97 11.28 7.85 -22.01
N PHE A 98 11.02 8.00 -23.32
CA PHE A 98 12.05 8.17 -24.34
C PHE A 98 11.71 9.35 -25.24
N LEU A 99 12.74 10.05 -25.71
CA LEU A 99 12.62 11.13 -26.67
C LEU A 99 13.28 10.71 -27.98
N ALA A 100 12.54 10.82 -29.08
CA ALA A 100 13.10 10.66 -30.42
C ALA A 100 13.50 12.05 -30.94
N PHE A 101 14.78 12.22 -31.25
CA PHE A 101 15.24 13.39 -31.99
C PHE A 101 15.18 13.04 -33.48
N VAL A 102 14.35 13.79 -34.22
CA VAL A 102 14.20 13.70 -35.69
C VAL A 102 15.17 14.68 -36.34
#